data_AF-A0A5M5BW32-F1
#
_entry.id   AF-A0A5M5BW32-F1
#
_cell.length_a   1.000
_cell.length_b   1.000
_cell.length_c   1.000
_cell.angle_alpha   90.00
_cell.angle_beta   90.00
_cell.angle_gamma   90.00
#
_symmetry.space_group_name_H-M   'P 1'
#
loop_
_entity.id
_entity.type
_entity.pdbx_description
1 polymer ?
#
loop_
_entity_poly.entity_id
_entity_poly.type
_entity_poly.pdbx_seq_one_letter_code
_entity_poly.pdbx_strand_id
1 'polypeptide(L)' 'MQTDNERYKKMASLAQIGWWEVDLTAGCYLCSDYLSDLLGLDGDTISTSDFLNLIREDYRKQIAQEFRANSSIHK' A
#
# COMPACT_ATOMS: atom_id res chain seq x y z
N MET A 1 1.41 23.27 -14.62
CA MET A 1 2.48 22.27 -14.83
C MET A 1 2.14 21.08 -13.95
N GLN A 2 2.01 19.87 -14.49
CA GLN A 2 1.83 18.68 -13.63
C GLN A 2 3.05 18.53 -12.74
N THR A 3 2.82 18.27 -11.46
CA THR A 3 3.89 17.93 -10.51
C THR A 3 4.46 16.56 -10.88
N ASP A 4 5.68 16.26 -10.45
CA ASP A 4 6.30 14.97 -10.77
C ASP A 4 5.49 13.79 -10.22
N ASN A 5 4.83 13.98 -9.07
CA ASN A 5 3.92 12.99 -8.48
C ASN A 5 2.76 12.61 -9.44
N GLU A 6 2.14 13.59 -10.09
CA GLU A 6 1.06 13.35 -11.06
C GLU A 6 1.53 12.54 -12.28
N ARG A 7 2.76 12.81 -12.75
CA ARG A 7 3.35 12.05 -13.86
C ARG A 7 3.65 10.61 -13.46
N TYR A 8 4.18 10.39 -12.25
CA TYR A 8 4.44 9.06 -11.71
C TYR A 8 3.14 8.26 -11.54
N LYS A 9 2.10 8.85 -10.95
CA LYS A 9 0.79 8.20 -10.81
C LYS A 9 0.22 7.78 -12.15
N LYS A 10 0.33 8.65 -13.16
CA LYS A 10 -0.12 8.35 -14.52
C LYS A 10 0.70 7.22 -15.17
N MET A 11 2.02 7.21 -15.01
CA MET A 11 2.87 6.13 -15.51
C MET A 11 2.58 4.79 -14.82
N ALA A 12 2.43 4.78 -13.50
CA ALA A 12 2.12 3.58 -12.72
C ALA A 12 0.76 2.98 -13.14
N SER A 13 -0.27 3.82 -13.30
CA SER A 13 -1.58 3.40 -13.80
C SER A 13 -1.50 2.77 -15.20
N LEU A 14 -0.79 3.40 -16.14
CA LEU A 14 -0.60 2.87 -17.50
C LEU A 14 0.18 1.54 -17.51
N ALA A 15 1.15 1.40 -16.61
CA ALA A 15 1.95 0.18 -16.46
C ALA A 15 1.23 -0.91 -15.65
N GLN A 16 0.00 -0.67 -15.18
CA GLN A 16 -0.74 -1.59 -14.32
C GLN A 16 -0.01 -1.92 -13.00
N ILE A 17 0.70 -0.92 -12.47
CA ILE A 17 1.44 -1.01 -11.21
C ILE A 17 0.67 -0.23 -10.14
N GLY A 18 0.22 -0.93 -9.11
CA GLY A 18 -0.38 -0.32 -7.93
C GLY A 18 0.68 0.21 -6.97
N TRP A 19 0.39 1.33 -6.32
CA TRP A 19 1.21 1.86 -5.22
C TRP A 19 0.39 1.92 -3.93
N TRP A 20 1.08 1.82 -2.82
CA TRP A 20 0.52 2.05 -1.50
C TRP A 20 1.55 2.79 -0.62
N GLU A 21 1.04 3.57 0.31
CA GLU A 21 1.80 4.26 1.35
C GLU A 21 1.28 3.81 2.71
N VAL A 22 2.14 3.77 3.72
CA VAL A 22 1.75 3.42 5.08
C VAL A 22 1.84 4.64 5.98
N ASP A 23 0.74 4.99 6.62
CA ASP A 23 0.74 5.91 7.75
C ASP A 23 0.97 5.09 9.02
N LEU A 24 2.22 5.11 9.48
CA LEU A 24 2.62 4.39 10.69
C LEU A 24 2.02 4.98 11.98
N THR A 25 1.56 6.24 11.96
CA THR A 25 0.94 6.89 13.12
C THR A 25 -0.53 6.49 13.24
N ALA A 26 -1.26 6.52 12.11
CA ALA A 26 -2.66 6.13 12.05
C ALA A 26 -2.86 4.60 11.94
N GLY A 27 -1.83 3.85 11.53
CA GLY A 27 -1.91 2.40 11.34
C GLY A 27 -2.72 1.99 10.11
N CYS A 28 -2.79 2.87 9.10
CA CYS A 28 -3.53 2.66 7.87
C CYS A 28 -2.63 2.74 6.64
N TYR A 29 -3.12 2.15 5.55
CA TYR A 29 -2.48 2.18 4.25
C TYR A 29 -3.33 3.01 3.31
N LEU A 30 -2.69 3.92 2.57
CA LEU A 30 -3.29 4.61 1.44
C LEU A 30 -2.92 3.85 0.16
N CYS A 31 -3.91 3.53 -0.65
CA CYS A 31 -3.78 2.78 -1.89
C CYS A 31 -4.12 3.68 -3.07
N SER A 32 -3.40 3.47 -4.18
CA SER A 32 -3.77 4.08 -5.46
C SER A 32 -5.13 3.58 -5.95
N ASP A 33 -5.87 4.41 -6.68
CA ASP A 33 -7.14 4.03 -7.33
C ASP A 33 -7.03 2.69 -8.07
N TYR A 34 -5.96 2.49 -8.83
CA TYR A 34 -5.72 1.24 -9.56
C TYR A 34 -5.62 0.01 -8.64
N LEU A 35 -4.92 0.14 -7.50
CA LEU A 35 -4.77 -0.94 -6.54
C LEU A 35 -6.09 -1.22 -5.81
N SER A 36 -6.84 -0.17 -5.46
CA SER A 36 -8.16 -0.29 -4.87
C SER A 36 -9.14 -1.00 -5.80
N ASP A 37 -9.17 -0.63 -7.08
CA ASP A 37 -10.01 -1.28 -8.08
C ASP A 37 -9.60 -2.75 -8.30
N LEU A 38 -8.29 -3.02 -8.36
CA LEU A 38 -7.76 -4.37 -8.57
C LEU A 38 -8.12 -5.32 -7.41
N LEU A 39 -8.09 -4.81 -6.18
CA LEU A 39 -8.34 -5.59 -4.96
C LEU A 39 -9.81 -5.52 -4.49
N GLY A 40 -10.65 -4.68 -5.13
CA GLY A 40 -12.05 -4.50 -4.77
C GLY A 40 -12.26 -3.83 -3.40
N LEU A 41 -11.46 -2.80 -3.09
CA LEU A 41 -11.51 -2.10 -1.80
C LEU A 41 -12.63 -1.04 -1.78
N ASP A 42 -13.31 -0.88 -0.64
CA ASP A 42 -14.32 0.15 -0.42
C ASP A 42 -13.71 1.55 -0.13
N GLY A 43 -12.62 1.90 -0.81
CA GLY A 43 -11.92 3.17 -0.66
C GLY A 43 -10.43 3.13 -0.99
N ASP A 44 -9.77 4.26 -0.77
CA ASP A 44 -8.32 4.42 -0.89
C ASP A 44 -7.58 4.04 0.40
N THR A 45 -8.27 3.97 1.53
CA THR A 45 -7.65 3.71 2.84
C THR A 45 -8.09 2.35 3.39
N ILE A 46 -7.12 1.54 3.82
CA ILE A 46 -7.36 0.25 4.48
C ILE A 46 -6.59 0.14 5.78
N SER A 47 -7.12 -0.66 6.71
CA SER A 47 -6.42 -0.94 7.97
C SER A 47 -5.24 -1.89 7.74
N THR A 48 -4.26 -1.86 8.65
CA THR A 48 -3.14 -2.81 8.62
C THR A 48 -3.61 -4.27 8.67
N SER A 49 -4.66 -4.56 9.44
CA SER A 49 -5.24 -5.90 9.52
C SER A 49 -5.87 -6.34 8.19
N ASP A 50 -6.61 -5.45 7.54
CA ASP A 50 -7.25 -5.77 6.26
C ASP A 50 -6.21 -5.96 5.16
N PHE A 51 -5.16 -5.12 5.13
CA PHE A 51 -4.04 -5.30 4.21
C PHE A 51 -3.35 -6.66 4.39
N LEU A 52 -3.08 -7.08 5.63
CA LEU A 52 -2.51 -8.41 5.89
C LEU A 52 -3.44 -9.54 5.48
N ASN A 53 -4.76 -9.34 5.52
CA ASN A 53 -5.73 -10.34 5.07
C ASN A 53 -5.76 -10.49 3.54
N LEU A 54 -5.47 -9.43 2.79
CA LEU A 54 -5.34 -9.47 1.32
C LEU A 54 -4.11 -10.28 0.87
N ILE A 55 -3.08 -10.33 1.71
CA ILE A 55 -1.87 -11.11 1.43
C ILE A 55 -2.18 -12.60 1.60
N ARG A 56 -1.65 -13.42 0.68
CA ARG A 56 -1.75 -14.88 0.75
C ARG A 56 -1.17 -15.39 2.08
N GLU A 57 -1.88 -16.31 2.72
CA GLU A 57 -1.67 -16.70 4.12
C GLU A 57 -0.22 -17.09 4.46
N ASP A 58 0.43 -17.81 3.55
CA ASP A 58 1.81 -18.28 3.68
C ASP A 58 2.84 -17.14 3.69
N TYR A 59 2.55 -16.01 3.06
CA TYR A 59 3.44 -14.83 3.07
C TYR A 59 3.17 -13.86 4.21
N ARG A 60 2.00 -13.93 4.86
CA ARG A 60 1.60 -12.95 5.90
C ARG A 60 2.64 -12.80 7.00
N LYS A 61 3.22 -13.92 7.48
CA LYS A 61 4.22 -13.92 8.55
C LYS A 61 5.51 -13.21 8.14
N GLN A 62 6.01 -13.49 6.94
CA GLN A 62 7.22 -12.87 6.42
C GLN A 62 7.01 -11.37 6.24
N ILE A 63 5.93 -10.99 5.56
CA ILE A 63 5.58 -9.59 5.30
C ILE A 63 5.43 -8.82 6.62
N ALA A 64 4.70 -9.37 7.60
CA ALA A 64 4.55 -8.74 8.92
C ALA A 64 5.88 -8.56 9.67
N GLN A 65 6.83 -9.48 9.50
CA GLN A 65 8.17 -9.35 10.09
C GLN A 65 8.99 -8.26 9.40
N GLU A 66 8.95 -8.18 8.08
CA GLU A 66 9.63 -7.12 7.32
C GLU A 66 9.12 -5.74 7.72
N PHE A 67 7.80 -5.58 7.87
CA PHE A 67 7.21 -4.32 8.35
C PHE A 67 7.68 -3.94 9.76
N ARG A 68 7.73 -4.91 10.69
CA ARG A 68 8.24 -4.66 12.04
C ARG A 68 9.72 -4.25 12.03
N ALA A 69 10.55 -4.93 11.24
CA ALA A 69 11.95 -4.58 11.10
C ALA A 69 12.13 -3.14 10.59
N ASN A 70 11.38 -2.75 9.55
CA ASN A 70 11.47 -1.41 8.97
C ASN A 70 10.98 -0.30 9.91
N SER A 71 9.96 -0.59 10.75
CA SER A 71 9.49 0.35 11.77
C SER A 71 10.51 0.59 12.90
N SER A 72 11.42 -0.37 13.14
CA SER A 72 12.47 -0.25 14.15
C SER A 72 13.69 0.55 13.68
N ILE A 73 13.88 0.70 12.37
CA ILE A 73 15.00 1.42 11.76
C ILE A 73 14.78 2.94 11.75
N HIS A 74 13.53 3.40 11.79
CA HIS A 74 13.16 4.82 11.76
C HIS A 74 12.96 5.42 13.17
N LYS A 75 13.54 4.80 14.20
CA LYS A 75 13.58 5.34 15.58
C LYS A 75 14.89 6.04 15.89
#